data_AF-A0A7V9MN64-F1
#
_entry.id   AF-A0A7V9MN64-F1
#
_cell.length_a   1.000
_cell.length_b   1.000
_cell.length_c   1.000
_cell.angle_alpha   90.00
_cell.angle_beta   90.00
_cell.angle_gamma   90.00
#
_symmetry.space_group_name_H-M   'P 1'
#
loop_
_entity.id
_entity.type
_entity.pdbx_description
1 polymer ?
#
loop_
_entity_poly.entity_id
_entity_poly.type
_entity_poly.pdbx_seq_one_letter_code
_entity_poly.pdbx_strand_id
1 'polypeptide(L)'
;MKQLIFSYLILLIFISCQSGENEKSNSKNLGENNTNEIEIASKFCMFSTKNDLKSEGINMELPYPCEWTIISGQNQNVVKKFQKVLADGSAIEELLVISNIGRSLTEEEINILLSEKILTEGMDAAKDRSISFERLEINGKPSAKIVYETKLNNLESEIFSKVVQIVVYHNQCLIRIQLGTFSQSKEKAVSLYDEFNDLFTRLTTSTKFHDN
;
A
#
# COMPACT_ATOMS: atom_id res chain seq x y z
N MET A 1 -15.21 -27.71 7.34
CA MET A 1 -15.64 -26.33 7.63
C MET A 1 -14.49 -25.32 7.72
N LYS A 2 -13.29 -25.68 8.23
CA LYS A 2 -12.12 -24.76 8.28
C LYS A 2 -11.59 -24.30 6.91
N GLN A 3 -11.70 -25.13 5.86
CA GLN A 3 -11.14 -24.84 4.53
C GLN A 3 -11.88 -23.72 3.76
N LEU A 4 -13.19 -23.56 3.98
CA LEU A 4 -14.01 -22.53 3.31
C LEU A 4 -13.76 -21.10 3.83
N ILE A 5 -13.30 -20.97 5.07
CA ILE A 5 -13.01 -19.67 5.70
C ILE A 5 -11.75 -19.04 5.07
N PHE A 6 -10.75 -19.86 4.74
CA PHE A 6 -9.50 -19.39 4.13
C PHE A 6 -9.71 -18.88 2.70
N SER A 7 -10.55 -19.53 1.88
CA SER A 7 -10.79 -19.10 0.50
C SER A 7 -11.47 -17.71 0.41
N TYR A 8 -12.36 -17.37 1.35
CA TYR A 8 -13.04 -16.07 1.37
C TYR A 8 -12.11 -14.93 1.85
N LEU A 9 -11.26 -15.22 2.83
CA LEU A 9 -10.28 -14.27 3.37
C LEU A 9 -9.18 -13.96 2.34
N ILE A 10 -8.76 -14.97 1.58
CA ILE A 10 -7.85 -14.82 0.43
C ILE A 10 -8.51 -13.92 -0.62
N LEU A 11 -9.77 -14.15 -1.01
CA LEU A 11 -10.44 -13.35 -2.04
C LEU A 11 -10.55 -11.84 -1.72
N LEU A 12 -10.74 -11.46 -0.45
CA LEU A 12 -10.82 -10.06 -0.03
C LEU A 12 -9.48 -9.30 -0.15
N ILE A 13 -8.36 -10.02 -0.32
CA ILE A 13 -7.05 -9.42 -0.53
C ILE A 13 -6.90 -8.88 -1.99
N PHE A 14 -7.68 -9.30 -2.99
CA PHE A 14 -7.33 -9.03 -4.41
C PHE A 14 -8.07 -7.90 -5.13
N ILE A 15 -9.07 -7.23 -4.53
CA ILE A 15 -9.94 -6.30 -5.27
C ILE A 15 -9.44 -4.84 -5.20
N SER A 16 -8.20 -4.53 -5.62
CA SER A 16 -7.75 -3.12 -5.59
C SER A 16 -6.91 -2.63 -6.77
N CYS A 17 -6.75 -3.39 -7.86
CA CYS A 17 -5.80 -3.02 -8.92
C CYS A 17 -6.38 -2.84 -10.34
N GLN A 18 -7.61 -2.33 -10.49
CA GLN A 18 -8.12 -1.90 -11.81
C GLN A 18 -9.03 -0.68 -11.70
N SER A 19 -8.47 0.52 -11.92
CA SER A 19 -9.13 1.63 -12.65
C SER A 19 -8.21 2.85 -12.65
N GLY A 20 -7.67 3.21 -13.81
CA GLY A 20 -7.02 4.50 -14.03
C GLY A 20 -7.53 5.07 -15.36
N GLU A 21 -8.44 6.04 -15.30
CA GLU A 21 -8.79 6.88 -16.44
C GLU A 21 -7.82 8.07 -16.50
N ASN A 22 -7.38 8.37 -17.73
CA ASN A 22 -6.34 9.35 -18.05
C ASN A 22 -6.81 10.80 -17.86
N GLU A 23 -6.22 11.53 -16.92
CA GLU A 23 -6.16 13.00 -16.97
C GLU A 23 -4.87 13.43 -17.69
N LYS A 24 -5.02 14.08 -18.85
CA LYS A 24 -3.92 14.65 -19.63
C LYS A 24 -3.42 15.94 -18.98
N SER A 25 -2.21 15.93 -18.43
CA SER A 25 -1.47 17.15 -18.08
C SER A 25 -0.35 17.42 -19.10
N ASN A 26 -0.21 18.69 -19.49
CA ASN A 26 0.72 19.17 -20.49
C ASN A 26 1.99 19.66 -19.78
N SER A 27 3.12 18.98 -19.97
CA SER A 27 4.41 19.32 -19.35
C SER A 27 5.43 19.80 -20.39
N LYS A 28 6.05 20.96 -20.12
CA LYS A 28 7.19 21.51 -20.87
C LYS A 28 8.50 21.15 -20.16
N ASN A 29 9.45 20.64 -20.93
CA ASN A 29 10.81 20.25 -20.52
C ASN A 29 11.69 21.42 -20.07
N LEU A 30 12.51 21.20 -19.03
CA LEU A 30 13.80 21.86 -18.87
C LEU A 30 14.78 21.04 -17.98
N GLY A 31 15.87 20.57 -18.60
CA GLY A 31 17.29 20.72 -18.21
C GLY A 31 17.83 20.34 -16.81
N GLU A 32 18.63 19.27 -16.82
CA GLU A 32 19.96 19.08 -16.20
C GLU A 32 20.17 18.97 -14.65
N ASN A 33 20.30 17.70 -14.24
CA ASN A 33 21.25 17.06 -13.31
C ASN A 33 22.12 17.92 -12.37
N ASN A 34 21.75 17.90 -11.09
CA ASN A 34 22.67 17.95 -9.95
C ASN A 34 22.21 16.88 -8.95
N THR A 35 23.02 15.86 -8.69
CA THR A 35 22.86 14.92 -7.56
C THR A 35 23.25 15.64 -6.27
N ASN A 36 22.38 16.56 -5.85
CA ASN A 36 22.28 16.93 -4.45
C ASN A 36 21.56 15.77 -3.76
N GLU A 37 22.09 15.30 -2.63
CA GLU A 37 21.27 14.61 -1.63
C GLU A 37 20.07 15.52 -1.36
N ILE A 38 18.94 15.21 -1.99
CA ILE A 38 17.70 15.90 -1.72
C ILE A 38 17.34 15.44 -0.32
N GLU A 39 17.68 16.25 0.67
CA GLU A 39 17.06 16.17 1.98
C GLU A 39 15.57 16.48 1.72
N ILE A 40 14.80 15.43 1.43
CA ILE A 40 13.35 15.51 1.23
C ILE A 40 12.78 15.80 2.62
N ALA A 41 12.87 17.07 3.05
CA ALA A 41 12.08 17.63 4.12
C ALA A 41 10.63 17.79 3.60
N SER A 42 10.02 16.67 3.21
CA SER A 42 8.62 16.64 2.84
C SER A 42 7.80 16.96 4.07
N LYS A 43 7.02 18.03 3.97
CA LYS A 43 5.99 18.33 4.96
C LYS A 43 4.94 17.22 4.89
N PHE A 44 4.67 16.57 6.01
CA PHE A 44 3.61 15.57 6.10
C PHE A 44 2.28 16.22 6.44
N CYS A 45 1.25 15.75 5.76
CA CYS A 45 -0.15 16.00 6.05
C CYS A 45 -0.73 14.73 6.69
N MET A 46 -1.81 14.89 7.47
CA MET A 46 -2.46 13.76 8.14
C MET A 46 -3.82 13.51 7.52
N PHE A 47 -4.06 12.28 7.10
CA PHE A 47 -5.39 11.79 6.79
C PHE A 47 -5.94 11.04 7.99
N SER A 48 -7.15 11.38 8.44
CA SER A 48 -7.84 10.64 9.49
C SER A 48 -8.98 9.83 8.87
N THR A 49 -9.11 8.57 9.26
CA THR A 49 -10.24 7.72 8.87
C THR A 49 -11.49 8.02 9.70
N LYS A 50 -11.42 8.91 10.69
CA LYS A 50 -12.56 9.29 11.52
C LYS A 50 -13.70 9.82 10.64
N ASN A 51 -14.87 9.19 10.77
CA ASN A 51 -16.08 9.46 9.98
C ASN A 51 -16.01 9.05 8.50
N ASP A 52 -14.96 8.36 8.04
CA ASP A 52 -14.93 7.79 6.69
C ASP A 52 -15.79 6.51 6.66
N LEU A 53 -16.81 6.49 5.81
CA LEU A 53 -17.74 5.36 5.75
C LEU A 53 -17.06 4.05 5.34
N LYS A 54 -15.96 4.09 4.59
CA LYS A 54 -15.20 2.90 4.16
C LYS A 54 -14.22 2.42 5.22
N SER A 55 -14.07 3.14 6.33
CA SER A 55 -13.14 2.77 7.40
C SER A 55 -13.67 1.66 8.30
N GLU A 56 -14.93 1.23 8.17
CA GLU A 56 -15.52 0.18 9.00
C GLU A 56 -15.40 0.47 10.51
N GLY A 57 -15.40 1.75 10.90
CA GLY A 57 -15.25 2.19 12.28
C GLY A 57 -13.81 2.19 12.81
N ILE A 58 -12.82 1.90 11.98
CA ILE A 58 -11.40 2.04 12.32
C ILE A 58 -11.06 3.52 12.41
N ASN A 59 -10.55 3.93 13.58
CA ASN A 59 -10.04 5.27 13.81
C ASN A 59 -8.50 5.26 13.78
N MET A 60 -7.93 5.76 12.69
CA MET A 60 -6.50 5.86 12.50
C MET A 60 -6.11 7.18 11.84
N GLU A 61 -4.87 7.57 12.04
CA GLU A 61 -4.22 8.67 11.34
C GLU A 61 -3.10 8.12 10.46
N LEU A 62 -3.18 8.41 9.17
CA LEU A 62 -2.21 8.00 8.16
C LEU A 62 -1.48 9.24 7.63
N PRO A 63 -0.17 9.38 7.86
CA PRO A 63 0.62 10.47 7.31
C PRO A 63 0.84 10.26 5.81
N TYR A 64 0.87 11.34 5.04
CA TYR A 64 1.25 11.34 3.62
C TYR A 64 1.98 12.64 3.28
N PRO A 65 2.83 12.69 2.24
CA PRO A 65 3.44 13.94 1.81
C PRO A 65 2.39 14.92 1.28
N CYS A 66 2.38 16.16 1.79
CA CYS A 66 1.34 17.13 1.47
C CYS A 66 1.22 17.48 -0.02
N GLU A 67 2.29 17.29 -0.80
CA GLU A 67 2.31 17.53 -2.23
C GLU A 67 1.71 16.40 -3.07
N TRP A 68 1.32 15.28 -2.44
CA TRP A 68 0.68 14.17 -3.15
C TRP A 68 -0.80 14.45 -3.39
N THR A 69 -1.27 14.08 -4.57
CA THR A 69 -2.68 14.15 -4.93
C THR A 69 -3.46 13.11 -4.14
N ILE A 70 -4.58 13.54 -3.56
CA ILE A 70 -5.50 12.68 -2.82
C ILE A 70 -6.58 12.18 -3.77
N ILE A 71 -6.69 10.87 -3.90
CA ILE A 71 -7.66 10.20 -4.77
C ILE A 71 -8.59 9.35 -3.90
N SER A 72 -9.89 9.56 -4.04
CA SER A 72 -10.89 8.69 -3.38
C SER A 72 -10.85 7.30 -3.99
N GLY A 73 -10.84 6.27 -3.13
CA GLY A 73 -10.87 4.89 -3.60
C GLY A 73 -12.17 4.57 -4.34
N GLN A 74 -12.08 3.98 -5.53
CA GLN A 74 -13.25 3.55 -6.30
C GLN A 74 -13.83 2.22 -5.77
N ASN A 75 -12.95 1.31 -5.34
CA ASN A 75 -13.34 0.02 -4.78
C ASN A 75 -13.95 0.17 -3.38
N GLN A 76 -14.81 -0.78 -3.00
CA GLN A 76 -15.54 -0.75 -1.72
C GLN A 76 -14.59 -0.69 -0.51
N ASN A 77 -13.49 -1.45 -0.55
CA ASN A 77 -12.55 -1.56 0.57
C ASN A 77 -11.39 -0.56 0.49
N VAL A 78 -11.24 0.17 -0.62
CA VAL A 78 -10.19 1.20 -0.75
C VAL A 78 -10.70 2.48 -0.13
N VAL A 79 -10.11 2.85 1.00
CA VAL A 79 -10.48 4.05 1.77
C VAL A 79 -9.89 5.28 1.11
N LYS A 80 -8.57 5.26 0.85
CA LYS A 80 -7.86 6.39 0.25
C LYS A 80 -6.63 5.95 -0.54
N LYS A 81 -6.35 6.71 -1.60
CA LYS A 81 -5.09 6.64 -2.36
C LYS A 81 -4.43 8.02 -2.34
N PHE A 82 -3.13 8.04 -2.15
CA PHE A 82 -2.28 9.23 -2.28
C PHE A 82 -1.26 8.94 -3.37
N GLN A 83 -1.05 9.88 -4.29
CA GLN A 83 -0.19 9.64 -5.46
C GLN A 83 0.61 10.87 -5.85
N LYS A 84 1.85 10.65 -6.26
CA LYS A 84 2.67 11.60 -7.00
C LYS A 84 3.05 11.00 -8.34
N VAL A 85 2.68 11.67 -9.43
CA VAL A 85 3.12 11.32 -10.79
C VAL A 85 4.34 12.18 -11.14
N LEU A 86 5.41 11.55 -11.59
CA LEU A 86 6.66 12.20 -11.98
C LEU A 86 6.62 12.62 -13.45
N ALA A 87 7.55 13.48 -13.85
CA ALA A 87 7.59 14.07 -15.20
C ALA A 87 7.75 13.02 -16.33
N ASP A 88 8.35 11.87 -16.02
CA ASP A 88 8.54 10.74 -16.94
C ASP A 88 7.35 9.76 -16.97
N GLY A 89 6.26 10.08 -16.27
CA GLY A 89 5.07 9.24 -16.17
C GLY A 89 5.16 8.11 -15.15
N SER A 90 6.30 7.94 -14.46
CA SER A 90 6.35 7.06 -13.29
C SER A 90 5.54 7.62 -12.13
N ALA A 91 5.15 6.77 -11.18
CA ALA A 91 4.32 7.17 -10.05
C ALA A 91 4.83 6.59 -8.74
N ILE A 92 4.55 7.30 -7.66
CA ILE A 92 4.76 6.89 -6.28
C ILE A 92 3.40 6.95 -5.60
N GLU A 93 3.01 5.90 -4.90
CA GLU A 93 1.67 5.77 -4.34
C GLU A 93 1.69 5.25 -2.91
N GLU A 94 0.70 5.68 -2.15
CA GLU A 94 0.26 5.09 -0.89
C GLU A 94 -1.23 4.75 -0.99
N LEU A 95 -1.60 3.54 -0.61
CA LEU A 95 -2.96 3.04 -0.69
C LEU A 95 -3.39 2.46 0.67
N LEU A 96 -4.49 2.98 1.21
CA LEU A 96 -5.14 2.45 2.40
C LEU A 96 -6.36 1.61 2.01
N VAL A 97 -6.32 0.34 2.41
CA VAL A 97 -7.42 -0.62 2.22
C VAL A 97 -7.83 -1.15 3.59
N ILE A 98 -9.12 -1.12 3.88
CA ILE A 98 -9.68 -1.66 5.12
C ILE A 98 -10.77 -2.66 4.74
N SER A 99 -10.64 -3.88 5.26
CA SER A 99 -11.61 -4.96 5.03
C SER A 99 -12.10 -5.52 6.36
N ASN A 100 -13.40 -5.44 6.61
CA ASN A 100 -14.03 -6.06 7.76
C ASN A 100 -14.15 -7.59 7.53
N ILE A 101 -13.67 -8.39 8.49
CA ILE A 101 -13.73 -9.87 8.39
C ILE A 101 -14.98 -10.45 9.08
N GLY A 102 -15.78 -9.61 9.73
CA GLY A 102 -17.06 -9.95 10.34
C GLY A 102 -16.97 -10.73 11.66
N ARG A 103 -15.78 -10.94 12.21
CA ARG A 103 -15.57 -11.58 13.51
C ARG A 103 -14.21 -11.24 14.13
N SER A 104 -14.11 -11.42 15.44
CA SER A 104 -12.81 -11.47 16.12
C SER A 104 -12.05 -12.74 15.76
N LEU A 105 -10.73 -12.62 15.63
CA LEU A 105 -9.79 -13.74 15.45
C LEU A 105 -9.15 -14.10 16.78
N THR A 106 -8.81 -15.38 16.95
CA THR A 106 -7.90 -15.80 18.02
C THR A 106 -6.46 -15.39 17.70
N GLU A 107 -5.58 -15.37 18.70
CA GLU A 107 -4.16 -15.10 18.49
C GLU A 107 -3.52 -16.04 17.48
N GLU A 108 -3.87 -17.34 17.52
CA GLU A 108 -3.42 -18.33 16.54
C GLU A 108 -3.90 -17.98 15.12
N GLU A 109 -5.15 -17.56 14.96
CA GLU A 109 -5.70 -17.15 13.67
C GLU A 109 -5.03 -15.88 13.13
N ILE A 110 -4.74 -14.90 14.00
CA ILE A 110 -4.00 -13.69 13.65
C ILE A 110 -2.58 -14.06 13.20
N ASN A 111 -1.92 -14.96 13.93
CA ASN A 111 -0.60 -15.44 13.58
C ASN A 111 -0.60 -16.18 12.23
N ILE A 112 -1.60 -17.01 11.95
CA ILE A 112 -1.72 -17.65 10.64
C ILE A 112 -1.99 -16.61 9.54
N LEU A 113 -2.93 -15.70 9.75
CA LEU A 113 -3.33 -14.66 8.78
C LEU A 113 -2.15 -13.80 8.34
N LEU A 114 -1.32 -13.40 9.30
CA LEU A 114 -0.17 -12.53 9.07
C LEU A 114 1.10 -13.32 8.69
N SER A 115 0.99 -14.63 8.43
CA SER A 115 2.14 -15.44 8.01
C SER A 115 2.55 -15.17 6.56
N GLU A 116 3.85 -15.30 6.28
CA GLU A 116 4.39 -15.15 4.93
C GLU A 116 3.62 -16.01 3.93
N LYS A 117 3.36 -17.27 4.28
CA LYS A 117 2.60 -18.20 3.44
C LYS A 117 1.23 -17.64 3.05
N ILE A 118 0.41 -17.22 4.01
CA ILE A 118 -0.94 -16.73 3.71
C ILE A 118 -0.88 -15.40 2.92
N LEU A 119 0.04 -14.50 3.28
CA LEU A 119 0.17 -13.22 2.59
C LEU A 119 0.68 -13.38 1.15
N THR A 120 1.58 -14.34 0.88
CA THR A 120 2.14 -14.60 -0.45
C THR A 120 1.28 -15.52 -1.32
N GLU A 121 0.58 -16.50 -0.74
CA GLU A 121 -0.28 -17.45 -1.49
C GLU A 121 -1.35 -16.74 -2.30
N GLY A 122 -1.83 -15.62 -1.74
CA GLY A 122 -2.77 -14.73 -2.38
C GLY A 122 -2.20 -13.94 -3.55
N MET A 123 -0.92 -13.60 -3.50
CA MET A 123 -0.28 -12.76 -4.49
C MET A 123 0.18 -13.62 -5.66
N ASP A 124 -0.75 -14.06 -6.52
CA ASP A 124 -0.40 -14.84 -7.71
C ASP A 124 0.64 -14.11 -8.60
N ALA A 125 0.67 -12.77 -8.57
CA ALA A 125 1.69 -11.97 -9.24
C ALA A 125 3.04 -11.88 -8.48
N ALA A 126 3.09 -12.28 -7.20
CA ALA A 126 4.26 -12.21 -6.34
C ALA A 126 4.79 -13.56 -5.84
N LYS A 127 4.18 -14.71 -6.20
CA LYS A 127 4.64 -16.05 -5.77
C LYS A 127 6.13 -16.32 -6.07
N ASP A 128 6.66 -15.73 -7.14
CA ASP A 128 8.08 -15.82 -7.51
C ASP A 128 8.85 -14.49 -7.35
N ARG A 129 8.25 -13.50 -6.68
CA ARG A 129 8.75 -12.11 -6.59
C ARG A 129 8.62 -11.46 -5.22
N SER A 130 8.26 -12.24 -4.19
CA SER A 130 8.37 -11.79 -2.80
C SER A 130 9.87 -11.65 -2.47
N ILE A 131 10.27 -10.44 -2.11
CA ILE A 131 11.66 -10.10 -1.83
C ILE A 131 11.96 -10.33 -0.35
N SER A 132 11.08 -9.87 0.53
CA SER A 132 11.30 -9.98 1.97
C SER A 132 10.00 -10.02 2.74
N PHE A 133 10.01 -10.74 3.85
CA PHE A 133 8.94 -10.81 4.83
C PHE A 133 9.47 -10.48 6.23
N GLU A 134 8.71 -9.72 6.99
CA GLU A 134 9.05 -9.33 8.35
C GLU A 134 7.77 -9.31 9.22
N ARG A 135 7.88 -9.88 10.43
CA ARG A 135 6.89 -9.67 11.48
C ARG A 135 7.27 -8.43 12.27
N LEU A 136 6.29 -7.60 12.56
CA LEU A 136 6.51 -6.37 13.32
C LEU A 136 5.26 -6.02 14.13
N GLU A 137 5.40 -4.98 14.94
CA GLU A 137 4.30 -4.36 15.66
C GLU A 137 4.21 -2.89 15.29
N ILE A 138 3.00 -2.41 15.02
CA ILE A 138 2.73 -1.00 14.78
C ILE A 138 1.78 -0.53 15.86
N ASN A 139 2.25 0.36 16.73
CA ASN A 139 1.49 0.88 17.88
C ASN A 139 0.93 -0.26 18.76
N GLY A 140 1.73 -1.31 18.98
CA GLY A 140 1.35 -2.50 19.76
C GLY A 140 0.33 -3.41 19.08
N LYS A 141 0.04 -3.23 17.78
CA LYS A 141 -0.83 -4.13 17.01
C LYS A 141 0.00 -5.13 16.20
N PRO A 142 -0.29 -6.45 16.28
CA PRO A 142 0.38 -7.46 15.47
C PRO A 142 0.27 -7.14 13.97
N SER A 143 1.42 -7.12 13.31
CA SER A 143 1.53 -6.70 11.93
C SER A 143 2.51 -7.57 11.14
N ALA A 144 2.41 -7.51 9.82
CA ALA A 144 3.36 -8.13 8.91
C ALA A 144 3.70 -7.17 7.78
N LYS A 145 4.97 -7.13 7.40
CA LYS A 145 5.51 -6.38 6.28
C LYS A 145 5.94 -7.37 5.21
N ILE A 146 5.55 -7.11 3.98
CA ILE A 146 6.03 -7.82 2.80
C ILE A 146 6.49 -6.83 1.75
N VAL A 147 7.66 -7.08 1.18
CA VAL A 147 8.18 -6.34 0.02
C VAL A 147 8.17 -7.27 -1.17
N TYR A 148 7.63 -6.81 -2.29
CA TYR A 148 7.50 -7.62 -3.49
C TYR A 148 7.56 -6.77 -4.76
N GLU A 149 7.93 -7.41 -5.86
CA GLU A 149 7.80 -6.85 -7.20
C GLU A 149 6.57 -7.42 -7.90
N THR A 150 5.84 -6.59 -8.64
CA THR A 150 4.75 -7.06 -9.48
C THR A 150 4.75 -6.39 -10.85
N LYS A 151 4.09 -7.03 -11.81
CA LYS A 151 3.90 -6.55 -13.18
C LYS A 151 2.41 -6.55 -13.45
N LEU A 152 1.89 -5.37 -13.76
CA LEU A 152 0.52 -5.16 -14.18
C LEU A 152 0.50 -5.04 -15.70
N ASN A 153 -0.26 -5.90 -16.34
CA ASN A 153 -0.51 -5.80 -17.77
C ASN A 153 -1.82 -5.03 -17.96
N ASN A 154 -1.76 -3.87 -18.60
CA ASN A 154 -2.95 -3.26 -19.18
C ASN A 154 -2.94 -3.47 -20.71
N LEU A 155 -4.03 -3.12 -21.39
CA LEU A 155 -4.18 -3.38 -22.83
C LEU A 155 -3.11 -2.69 -23.70
N GLU A 156 -2.44 -1.66 -23.19
CA GLU A 156 -1.57 -0.77 -23.96
C GLU A 156 -0.10 -0.79 -23.49
N SER A 157 0.18 -1.32 -22.29
CA SER A 157 1.49 -1.21 -21.65
C SER A 157 1.67 -2.19 -20.49
N GLU A 158 2.93 -2.46 -20.19
CA GLU A 158 3.36 -3.18 -18.99
C GLU A 158 3.81 -2.17 -17.95
N ILE A 159 3.26 -2.27 -16.73
CA ILE A 159 3.65 -1.44 -15.60
C ILE A 159 4.33 -2.35 -14.58
N PHE A 160 5.59 -2.05 -14.29
CA PHE A 160 6.37 -2.68 -13.23
C PHE A 160 6.22 -1.89 -11.95
N SER A 161 6.24 -2.60 -10.82
CA SER A 161 6.22 -1.97 -9.52
C SER A 161 7.01 -2.75 -8.48
N LYS A 162 7.53 -2.02 -7.49
CA LYS A 162 8.09 -2.56 -6.25
C LYS A 162 7.31 -1.93 -5.10
N VAL A 163 6.77 -2.78 -4.23
CA VAL A 163 5.77 -2.39 -3.24
C VAL A 163 6.18 -2.93 -1.88
N VAL A 164 6.07 -2.09 -0.85
CA VAL A 164 6.00 -2.51 0.54
C VAL A 164 4.53 -2.50 0.97
N GLN A 165 4.06 -3.65 1.46
CA GLN A 165 2.74 -3.78 2.04
C GLN A 165 2.89 -4.09 3.52
N ILE A 166 2.22 -3.27 4.33
CA ILE A 166 2.01 -3.50 5.74
C ILE A 166 0.59 -4.02 5.92
N VAL A 167 0.45 -5.13 6.64
CA VAL A 167 -0.83 -5.73 6.99
C VAL A 167 -0.97 -5.71 8.50
N VAL A 168 -2.05 -5.10 8.99
CA VAL A 168 -2.35 -4.95 10.42
C VAL A 168 -3.72 -5.55 10.71
N TYR A 169 -3.84 -6.31 11.78
CA TYR A 169 -5.14 -6.76 12.29
C TYR A 169 -5.59 -5.89 13.47
N HIS A 170 -6.77 -5.27 13.37
CA HIS A 170 -7.32 -4.44 14.44
C HIS A 170 -8.85 -4.42 14.38
N ASN A 171 -9.53 -4.61 15.53
CA ASN A 171 -10.99 -4.51 15.67
C ASN A 171 -11.78 -5.24 14.56
N GLN A 172 -11.48 -6.53 14.32
CA GLN A 172 -12.14 -7.35 13.29
C GLN A 172 -11.91 -6.85 11.86
N CYS A 173 -10.96 -5.95 11.64
CA CYS A 173 -10.57 -5.47 10.33
C CYS A 173 -9.16 -5.91 9.98
N LEU A 174 -8.96 -6.20 8.70
CA LEU A 174 -7.65 -6.30 8.10
C LEU A 174 -7.35 -4.97 7.41
N ILE A 175 -6.39 -4.24 7.94
CA ILE A 175 -5.91 -2.97 7.40
C ILE A 175 -4.67 -3.25 6.58
N ARG A 176 -4.62 -2.71 5.37
CA ARG A 176 -3.47 -2.80 4.48
C ARG A 176 -3.05 -1.41 4.06
N ILE A 177 -1.78 -1.12 4.29
CA ILE A 177 -1.12 0.09 3.84
C ILE A 177 -0.09 -0.37 2.81
N GLN A 178 -0.31 -0.02 1.55
CA GLN A 178 0.61 -0.33 0.46
C GLN A 178 1.32 0.95 0.06
N LEU A 179 2.64 0.94 0.02
CA LEU A 179 3.43 2.00 -0.57
C LEU A 179 4.28 1.42 -1.69
N GLY A 180 4.28 2.06 -2.84
CA GLY A 180 4.93 1.49 -4.01
C GLY A 180 5.28 2.51 -5.05
N THR A 181 6.17 2.07 -5.94
CA THR A 181 6.60 2.82 -7.11
C THR A 181 6.16 2.08 -8.37
N PHE A 182 5.81 2.81 -9.41
CA PHE A 182 5.23 2.29 -10.63
C PHE A 182 5.94 2.94 -11.83
N SER A 183 6.36 2.13 -12.80
CA SER A 183 7.00 2.61 -14.03
C SER A 183 6.86 1.61 -15.16
N GLN A 184 6.99 2.06 -16.41
CA GLN A 184 7.09 1.18 -17.57
C GLN A 184 8.46 0.47 -17.66
N SER A 185 9.46 0.92 -16.91
CA SER A 185 10.76 0.23 -16.74
C SER A 185 10.84 -0.42 -15.37
N LYS A 186 11.23 -1.70 -15.34
CA LYS A 186 11.47 -2.44 -14.10
C LYS A 186 12.57 -1.78 -13.26
N GLU A 187 13.68 -1.46 -13.89
CA GLU A 187 14.86 -0.86 -13.25
C GLU A 187 14.50 0.49 -12.63
N LYS A 188 13.70 1.30 -13.33
CA LYS A 188 13.23 2.58 -12.81
C LYS A 188 12.30 2.42 -11.62
N ALA A 189 11.35 1.48 -11.65
CA ALA A 189 10.48 1.20 -10.50
C ALA A 189 11.31 0.79 -9.26
N VAL A 190 12.28 -0.11 -9.44
CA VAL A 190 13.17 -0.55 -8.35
C VAL A 190 14.01 0.62 -7.81
N SER A 191 14.65 1.39 -8.70
CA SER A 191 15.48 2.54 -8.31
C SER A 191 14.68 3.60 -7.56
N LEU A 192 13.45 3.91 -7.99
CA LEU A 192 12.57 4.83 -7.27
C LEU A 192 12.19 4.27 -5.91
N TYR A 193 11.92 2.95 -5.80
CA TYR A 193 11.59 2.37 -4.51
C TYR A 193 12.75 2.53 -3.54
N ASP A 194 13.97 2.25 -3.98
CA ASP A 194 15.16 2.36 -3.13
C ASP A 194 15.41 3.82 -2.71
N GLU A 195 15.17 4.79 -3.60
CA GLU A 195 15.20 6.23 -3.29
C GLU A 195 14.16 6.64 -2.23
N PHE A 196 12.94 6.09 -2.31
CA PHE A 196 11.82 6.46 -1.45
C PHE A 196 11.60 5.51 -0.25
N ASN A 197 12.42 4.49 -0.06
CA ASN A 197 12.23 3.47 0.98
C ASN A 197 12.26 4.06 2.40
N ASP A 198 13.13 5.04 2.64
CA ASP A 198 13.21 5.75 3.92
C ASP A 198 11.94 6.58 4.17
N LEU A 199 11.39 7.22 3.13
CA LEU A 199 10.10 7.88 3.23
C LEU A 199 9.00 6.86 3.58
N PHE A 200 8.92 5.73 2.88
CA PHE A 200 7.90 4.71 3.15
C PHE A 200 7.97 4.18 4.58
N THR A 201 9.19 3.97 5.09
CA THR A 201 9.42 3.57 6.48
C THR A 201 8.95 4.65 7.45
N ARG A 202 9.21 5.93 7.18
CA ARG A 202 8.74 7.05 8.01
C ARG A 202 7.22 7.18 8.02
N LEU A 203 6.56 7.05 6.86
CA LEU A 203 5.09 7.13 6.76
C LEU A 203 4.43 5.98 7.54
N THR A 204 4.89 4.75 7.33
CA THR A 204 4.33 3.57 8.02
C THR A 204 4.55 3.61 9.53
N THR A 205 5.75 3.97 10.01
CA THR A 205 6.04 4.07 11.45
C THR A 205 5.36 5.26 12.14
N SER A 206 4.98 6.29 11.38
CA SER A 206 4.27 7.46 11.90
C SER A 206 2.74 7.29 11.88
N THR A 207 2.24 6.17 11.35
CA THR A 207 0.82 5.81 11.39
C THR A 207 0.38 5.62 12.85
N LYS A 208 -0.83 6.07 13.18
CA LYS A 208 -1.38 5.93 14.53
C LYS A 208 -2.73 5.25 14.51
N PHE A 209 -2.89 4.25 15.37
CA PHE A 209 -4.18 3.64 15.66
C PHE A 209 -4.71 4.20 16.97
N HIS A 210 -6.00 4.53 16.99
CA HIS A 210 -6.70 4.99 18.18
C HIS A 210 -7.68 3.91 18.60
N ASP A 211 -7.61 3.49 19.85
CA ASP A 211 -8.65 2.65 20.42
C ASP A 211 -9.93 3.49 20.56
N ASN A 212 -11.06 2.90 20.15
CA ASN A 212 -12.38 3.53 20.25
C ASN A 212 -12.91 3.51 21.69
#